data_AF-A0A7X3VQ71-F1
#
_entry.id   AF-A0A7X3VQ71-F1
#
_cell.length_a   1.000
_cell.length_b   1.000
_cell.length_c   1.000
_cell.angle_alpha   90.00
_cell.angle_beta   90.00
_cell.angle_gamma   90.00
#
_symmetry.space_group_name_H-M   'P 1'
#
loop_
_entity.id
_entity.type
_entity.pdbx_description
1 polymer ?
#
loop_
_entity_poly.entity_id
_entity_poly.type
_entity_poly.pdbx_seq_one_letter_code
_entity_poly.pdbx_strand_id
1 'polypeptide(L)'
;MKTFNNKIALNLDGDVEVSVKGFIAPIEYTKRNYHVEWDELANLRIAEPEKQYPASVFQSFLPQEPVSVGECWQVEEEGTLTLLRQLSPNPQLELEIGGEDSYGLWACLRAYNNAFAEILFRI
;
A
#
# COMPACT_ATOMS: atom_id res chain seq x y z
N MET A 1 12.17 -14.88 32.74
CA MET A 1 11.20 -14.86 31.61
C MET A 1 11.94 -15.26 30.35
N LYS A 2 11.48 -16.27 29.61
CA LYS A 2 11.99 -16.51 28.26
C LYS A 2 11.39 -15.42 27.37
N THR A 3 12.21 -14.50 26.89
CA THR A 3 11.84 -13.57 25.82
C THR A 3 11.68 -14.39 24.55
N PHE A 4 10.43 -14.61 24.13
CA PHE A 4 10.18 -15.10 22.78
C PHE A 4 10.55 -13.98 21.81
N ASN A 5 11.28 -14.32 20.76
CA ASN A 5 11.60 -13.37 19.69
C ASN A 5 10.29 -13.07 18.95
N ASN A 6 9.63 -11.96 19.31
CA ASN A 6 8.33 -11.57 18.76
C ASN A 6 8.46 -10.72 17.49
N LYS A 7 9.63 -10.75 16.85
CA LYS A 7 9.93 -10.00 15.63
C LYS A 7 9.90 -10.92 14.42
N ILE A 8 9.33 -10.42 13.33
CA ILE A 8 9.18 -11.13 12.07
C ILE A 8 10.08 -10.47 11.03
N ALA A 9 10.91 -11.25 10.36
CA ALA A 9 11.71 -10.82 9.22
C ALA A 9 11.01 -11.24 7.93
N LEU A 10 10.79 -10.29 7.01
CA LEU A 10 10.15 -10.52 5.72
C LEU A 10 11.18 -10.32 4.61
N ASN A 11 11.25 -11.24 3.65
CA ASN A 11 12.17 -11.17 2.53
C ASN A 11 11.44 -11.55 1.25
N LEU A 12 11.77 -10.86 0.16
CA LEU A 12 11.32 -11.18 -1.19
C LEU A 12 12.55 -11.45 -2.05
N ASP A 13 12.54 -12.58 -2.74
CA ASP A 13 13.56 -12.90 -3.74
C ASP A 13 13.41 -11.95 -4.94
N GLY A 14 14.52 -11.40 -5.41
CA GLY A 14 14.54 -10.34 -6.43
C GLY A 14 14.38 -10.85 -7.86
N ASP A 15 14.58 -12.14 -8.09
CA ASP A 15 14.66 -12.73 -9.43
C ASP A 15 13.28 -13.12 -10.02
N VAL A 16 12.18 -12.65 -9.43
CA VAL A 16 10.82 -12.99 -9.87
C VAL A 16 10.05 -11.77 -10.33
N GLU A 17 9.23 -11.97 -11.37
CA GLU A 17 8.28 -10.99 -11.88
C GLU A 17 6.90 -11.23 -11.29
N VAL A 18 6.20 -10.14 -10.95
CA VAL A 18 4.85 -10.16 -10.38
C VAL A 18 3.88 -9.49 -11.34
N SER A 19 2.85 -10.22 -11.76
CA SER A 19 1.73 -9.66 -12.54
C SER A 19 0.73 -9.02 -11.60
N VAL A 20 0.51 -7.70 -11.77
CA VAL A 20 -0.44 -6.91 -11.00
C VAL A 20 -1.62 -6.55 -11.88
N LYS A 21 -2.82 -6.92 -11.44
CA LYS A 21 -4.08 -6.55 -12.06
C LYS A 21 -4.77 -5.51 -11.19
N GLY A 22 -4.86 -4.29 -11.72
CA GLY A 22 -5.57 -3.22 -11.08
C GLY A 22 -7.07 -3.30 -11.39
N PHE A 23 -7.91 -3.03 -10.38
CA PHE A 23 -9.34 -2.74 -10.60
C PHE A 23 -9.83 -1.60 -9.70
N ILE A 24 -10.63 -0.68 -10.25
CA ILE A 24 -11.40 0.32 -9.48
C ILE A 24 -12.87 0.03 -9.70
N ALA A 25 -13.59 -0.25 -8.62
CA ALA A 25 -15.04 -0.38 -8.66
C ALA A 25 -15.69 0.99 -8.87
N PRO A 26 -16.81 1.08 -9.62
CA PRO A 26 -17.61 2.29 -9.67
C PRO A 26 -18.01 2.75 -8.28
N ILE A 27 -17.95 4.06 -8.03
CA ILE A 27 -18.35 4.64 -6.75
C ILE A 27 -19.88 4.74 -6.73
N GLU A 28 -20.54 3.83 -6.00
CA GLU A 28 -22.00 3.78 -5.91
C GLU A 28 -22.61 4.86 -5.01
N TYR A 29 -21.82 5.39 -4.07
CA TYR A 29 -22.30 6.38 -3.11
C TYR A 29 -21.17 7.28 -2.60
N THR A 30 -21.47 8.57 -2.46
CA THR A 30 -20.70 9.52 -1.65
C THR A 30 -21.67 10.45 -0.93
N LYS A 31 -21.31 10.93 0.28
CA LYS A 31 -22.19 11.78 1.12
C LYS A 31 -22.77 13.01 0.42
N ARG A 32 -22.06 13.54 -0.58
CA ARG A 32 -22.43 14.75 -1.33
C ARG A 32 -22.59 14.49 -2.83
N ASN A 33 -22.86 13.25 -3.24
CA ASN A 33 -23.01 12.87 -4.65
C ASN A 33 -21.85 13.26 -5.57
N TYR A 34 -20.64 13.42 -5.04
CA TYR A 34 -19.43 13.70 -5.82
C TYR A 34 -19.17 12.68 -6.94
N HIS A 35 -19.59 11.43 -6.78
CA HIS A 35 -19.48 10.41 -7.82
C HIS A 35 -20.40 10.64 -9.03
N VAL A 36 -21.39 11.53 -8.91
CA VAL A 36 -22.30 11.98 -9.99
C VAL A 36 -21.87 13.35 -10.49
N GLU A 37 -21.53 14.26 -9.57
CA GLU A 37 -21.30 15.66 -9.88
C GLU A 37 -19.88 15.96 -10.39
N TRP A 38 -18.90 15.14 -10.03
CA TRP A 38 -17.49 15.35 -10.39
C TRP A 38 -17.05 14.32 -11.42
N ASP A 39 -16.65 14.79 -12.59
CA ASP A 39 -16.28 13.93 -13.72
C ASP A 39 -15.11 13.00 -13.36
N GLU A 40 -14.14 13.51 -12.59
CA GLU A 40 -12.97 12.76 -12.15
C GLU A 40 -13.35 11.53 -11.30
N LEU A 41 -14.41 11.64 -10.49
CA LEU A 41 -14.89 10.54 -9.66
C LEU A 41 -15.88 9.65 -10.41
N ALA A 42 -16.72 10.23 -11.27
CA ALA A 42 -17.66 9.50 -12.11
C ALA A 42 -16.94 8.61 -13.15
N ASN A 43 -15.81 9.09 -13.66
CA ASN A 43 -14.98 8.42 -14.65
C ASN A 43 -13.65 7.92 -14.07
N LEU A 44 -13.59 7.69 -12.75
CA LEU A 44 -12.39 7.17 -12.11
C LEU A 44 -12.04 5.80 -12.69
N ARG A 45 -10.86 5.71 -13.30
CA ARG A 45 -10.36 4.53 -13.99
C ARG A 45 -8.90 4.34 -13.66
N ILE A 46 -8.48 3.10 -13.73
CA ILE A 46 -7.07 2.74 -13.60
C ILE A 46 -6.31 3.18 -14.85
N ALA A 47 -5.12 3.73 -14.64
CA ALA A 47 -4.24 4.15 -15.72
C ALA A 47 -3.74 2.95 -16.54
N GLU A 48 -3.31 1.88 -15.87
CA GLU A 48 -2.82 0.63 -16.50
C GLU A 48 -3.46 -0.61 -15.84
N PRO A 49 -4.43 -1.29 -16.47
CA PRO A 49 -5.19 -2.36 -15.81
C PRO A 49 -4.37 -3.61 -15.50
N GLU A 50 -3.30 -3.86 -16.25
CA GLU A 50 -2.39 -4.99 -16.02
C GLU A 50 -0.95 -4.56 -16.31
N LYS A 51 -0.04 -4.90 -15.40
CA LYS A 51 1.38 -4.61 -15.53
C LYS A 51 2.23 -5.63 -14.79
N GLN A 52 3.40 -5.91 -15.34
CA GLN A 52 4.42 -6.73 -14.70
C GLN A 52 5.42 -5.82 -13.99
N TYR A 53 5.82 -6.23 -12.80
CA TYR A 53 6.81 -5.55 -11.98
C TYR A 53 7.81 -6.56 -11.43
N PRO A 54 9.10 -6.20 -11.36
CA PRO A 54 10.06 -7.00 -10.63
C PRO A 54 9.71 -7.01 -9.15
N ALA A 55 9.96 -8.12 -8.46
CA ALA A 55 9.69 -8.26 -7.03
C ALA A 55 10.40 -7.21 -6.16
N SER A 56 11.49 -6.62 -6.66
CA SER A 56 12.18 -5.50 -6.01
C SER A 56 11.27 -4.30 -5.75
N VAL A 57 10.25 -4.05 -6.58
CA VAL A 57 9.28 -2.97 -6.34
C VAL A 57 8.48 -3.22 -5.06
N PHE A 58 8.23 -4.49 -4.72
CA PHE A 58 7.50 -4.88 -3.50
C PHE A 58 8.40 -4.88 -2.27
N GLN A 59 9.74 -4.89 -2.43
CA GLN A 59 10.66 -4.76 -1.31
C GLN A 59 10.52 -3.39 -0.62
N SER A 60 10.14 -2.36 -1.37
CA SER A 60 9.84 -1.02 -0.83
C SER A 60 8.76 -1.01 0.25
N PHE A 61 7.89 -2.02 0.24
CA PHE A 61 6.78 -2.21 1.19
C PHE A 61 7.18 -3.03 2.42
N LEU A 62 8.36 -3.64 2.43
CA LEU A 62 8.86 -4.44 3.53
C LEU A 62 9.63 -3.57 4.54
N PRO A 63 9.63 -3.95 5.83
CA PRO A 63 10.47 -3.29 6.81
C PRO A 63 11.95 -3.66 6.56
N GLN A 64 12.86 -2.70 6.75
CA GLN A 64 14.31 -2.95 6.62
C GLN A 64 14.88 -3.82 7.74
N GLU A 65 14.19 -3.87 8.88
CA GLU A 65 14.56 -4.67 10.05
C GLU A 65 13.39 -5.53 10.51
N PRO A 66 13.63 -6.59 11.29
CA PRO A 66 12.56 -7.36 11.89
C PRO A 66 11.68 -6.51 12.82
N VAL A 67 10.37 -6.51 12.56
CA VAL A 67 9.35 -5.72 13.28
C VAL A 67 8.40 -6.60 14.08
N SER A 68 7.78 -6.02 15.09
CA SER A 68 6.73 -6.64 15.90
C SER A 68 5.35 -6.44 15.26
N VAL A 69 4.37 -7.27 15.62
CA VAL A 69 2.97 -7.03 15.23
C VAL A 69 2.50 -5.70 15.82
N GLY A 70 1.90 -4.85 14.98
CA GLY A 70 1.44 -3.50 15.33
C GLY A 70 2.53 -2.42 15.36
N GLU A 71 3.80 -2.79 15.20
CA GLU A 71 4.89 -1.84 15.00
C GLU A 71 4.78 -1.24 13.60
N CYS A 72 4.83 0.09 13.52
CA CYS A 72 4.76 0.81 12.26
C CYS A 72 6.16 1.08 11.71
N TRP A 73 6.31 1.05 10.39
CA TRP A 73 7.51 1.50 9.69
C TRP A 73 7.17 2.38 8.51
N GLN A 74 8.11 3.24 8.14
CA GLN A 74 8.01 4.08 6.96
C GLN A 74 8.30 3.23 5.72
N VAL A 75 7.46 3.38 4.70
CA VAL A 75 7.57 2.68 3.42
C VAL A 75 8.47 3.49 2.48
N GLU A 76 9.21 2.81 1.61
CA GLU A 76 10.10 3.45 0.65
C GLU A 76 9.29 4.05 -0.52
N GLU A 77 9.58 5.31 -0.85
CA GLU A 77 8.78 6.14 -1.75
C GLU A 77 8.82 5.66 -3.21
N GLU A 78 9.99 5.27 -3.71
CA GLU A 78 10.22 5.00 -5.14
C GLU A 78 9.41 3.80 -5.63
N GLY A 79 9.48 2.67 -4.91
CA GLY A 79 8.68 1.50 -5.26
C GLY A 79 7.18 1.74 -5.07
N THR A 80 6.80 2.53 -4.07
CA THR A 80 5.39 2.88 -3.86
C THR A 80 4.82 3.70 -5.00
N LEU A 81 5.52 4.76 -5.42
CA LEU A 81 5.14 5.56 -6.59
C LEU A 81 5.07 4.70 -7.85
N THR A 82 5.99 3.74 -8.00
CA THR A 82 6.04 2.85 -9.17
C THR A 82 4.77 1.98 -9.29
N LEU A 83 4.25 1.46 -8.17
CA LEU A 83 2.97 0.75 -8.16
C LEU A 83 1.78 1.70 -8.29
N LEU A 84 1.75 2.81 -7.55
CA LEU A 84 0.60 3.72 -7.56
C LEU A 84 0.37 4.40 -8.91
N ARG A 85 1.43 4.58 -9.72
CA ARG A 85 1.32 5.06 -11.11
C ARG A 85 0.49 4.14 -12.01
N GLN A 86 0.37 2.86 -11.65
CA GLN A 86 -0.56 1.94 -12.32
C GLN A 86 -2.01 2.41 -12.12
N LEU A 87 -2.33 2.91 -10.93
CA LEU A 87 -3.69 3.30 -10.55
C LEU A 87 -4.04 4.71 -11.03
N SER A 88 -3.14 5.68 -10.83
CA SER A 88 -3.33 7.08 -11.20
C SER A 88 -2.04 7.64 -11.79
N PRO A 89 -2.09 8.43 -12.88
CA PRO A 89 -0.87 8.91 -13.56
C PRO A 89 0.01 9.81 -12.68
N ASN A 90 -0.58 10.53 -11.73
CA ASN A 90 0.12 11.45 -10.83
C ASN A 90 -0.28 11.15 -9.38
N PRO A 91 0.21 10.05 -8.78
CA PRO A 91 -0.13 9.73 -7.39
C PRO A 91 0.59 10.69 -6.44
N GLN A 92 -0.07 11.02 -5.34
CA GLN A 92 0.50 11.78 -4.24
C GLN A 92 0.65 10.84 -3.04
N LEU A 93 1.79 10.90 -2.36
CA LEU A 93 2.06 10.09 -1.16
C LEU A 93 1.77 10.85 0.13
N GLU A 94 1.75 12.18 0.05
CA GLU A 94 1.45 13.04 1.19
C GLU A 94 -0.05 13.15 1.39
N LEU A 95 -0.51 12.80 2.59
CA LEU A 95 -1.87 13.07 3.02
C LEU A 95 -1.92 14.47 3.61
N GLU A 96 -2.22 15.47 2.79
CA GLU A 96 -2.48 16.84 3.24
C GLU A 96 -3.86 16.94 3.93
N ILE A 97 -4.05 16.23 5.02
CA ILE A 97 -5.23 16.36 5.89
C ILE A 97 -4.72 16.94 7.20
N GLY A 98 -4.78 18.27 7.32
CA GLY A 98 -4.10 19.11 8.33
C GLY A 98 -4.30 18.77 9.82
N GLY A 99 -3.85 17.59 10.23
CA GLY A 99 -3.74 17.11 11.60
C GLY A 99 -2.36 16.47 11.80
N GLU A 100 -1.83 16.60 13.03
CA GLU A 100 -0.45 16.25 13.37
C GLU A 100 -0.12 14.75 13.21
N ASP A 101 -1.13 13.89 13.06
CA ASP A 101 -0.98 12.42 12.96
C ASP A 101 -1.42 11.83 11.60
N SER A 102 -1.53 12.67 10.56
CA SER A 102 -1.94 12.25 9.21
C SER A 102 -0.74 11.83 8.34
N TYR A 103 0.19 11.04 8.86
CA TYR A 103 1.30 10.57 8.05
C TYR A 103 0.82 9.51 7.03
N GLY A 104 1.00 9.83 5.74
CA GLY A 104 0.93 8.87 4.64
C GLY A 104 2.21 8.05 4.57
N LEU A 105 2.20 6.98 3.78
CA LEU A 105 3.34 6.09 3.52
C LEU A 105 3.87 5.34 4.76
N TRP A 106 2.96 4.90 5.62
CA TRP A 106 3.30 4.02 6.74
C TRP A 106 2.69 2.64 6.54
N ALA A 107 3.42 1.63 7.01
CA ALA A 107 2.98 0.26 7.05
C ALA A 107 2.95 -0.27 8.47
N CYS A 108 2.12 -1.27 8.74
CA CYS A 108 2.20 -2.06 9.96
C CYS A 108 1.89 -3.53 9.68
N LEU A 109 2.47 -4.40 10.51
CA LEU A 109 2.21 -5.84 10.44
C LEU A 109 1.00 -6.16 11.31
N ARG A 110 0.00 -6.82 10.74
CA ARG A 110 -1.16 -7.35 11.45
C ARG A 110 -1.16 -8.86 11.37
N ALA A 111 -1.08 -9.52 12.51
CA ALA A 111 -1.28 -10.97 12.57
C ALA A 111 -2.77 -11.29 12.48
N TYR A 112 -3.15 -12.11 11.51
CA TYR A 112 -4.49 -12.69 11.45
C TYR A 112 -4.57 -13.92 12.36
N ASN A 113 -3.53 -14.77 12.31
CA ASN A 113 -3.34 -15.91 13.22
C ASN A 113 -1.85 -16.32 13.24
N ASN A 114 -1.53 -17.47 13.85
CA ASN A 114 -0.14 -17.96 14.00
C ASN A 114 0.54 -18.39 12.68
N ALA A 115 -0.20 -18.45 11.56
CA ALA A 115 0.30 -18.85 10.25
C ALA A 115 0.20 -17.73 9.19
N PHE A 116 -0.58 -16.67 9.46
CA PHE A 116 -0.85 -15.61 8.49
C PHE A 116 -0.72 -14.23 9.12
N ALA A 117 0.06 -13.37 8.46
CA ALA A 117 0.16 -11.95 8.75
C ALA A 117 -0.05 -11.15 7.46
N GLU A 118 -0.61 -9.96 7.62
CA GLU A 118 -0.87 -8.99 6.56
C GLU A 118 0.01 -7.76 6.82
N ILE A 119 0.50 -7.14 5.75
CA ILE A 119 1.05 -5.79 5.83
C ILE A 119 -0.07 -4.83 5.41
N LEU A 120 -0.45 -3.92 6.31
CA LEU A 120 -1.37 -2.85 6.00
C LEU A 120 -0.60 -1.59 5.71
N PHE A 121 -1.02 -0.85 4.68
CA PHE A 121 -0.44 0.42 4.27
C PHE A 121 -1.48 1.52 4.38
N ARG A 122 -1.03 2.70 4.77
CA ARG A 122 -1.78 3.95 4.63
C ARG A 122 -1.01 4.81 3.63
N ILE A 123 -1.60 5.05 2.47
CA ILE A 123 -1.02 5.80 1.34
C ILE A 123 -2.10 6.73 0.78
#